data_AF-A0A7J2YN87-F1
#
_entry.id   AF-A0A7J2YN87-F1
#
_cell.length_a   1.000
_cell.length_b   1.000
_cell.length_c   1.000
_cell.angle_alpha   90.00
_cell.angle_beta   90.00
_cell.angle_gamma   90.00
#
_symmetry.space_group_name_H-M   'P 1'
#
loop_
_entity.id
_entity.type
_entity.pdbx_description
1 polymer ?
#
loop_
_entity_poly.entity_id
_entity_poly.type
_entity_poly.pdbx_seq_one_letter_code
_entity_poly.pdbx_strand_id
1 'polypeptide(L)'
;MSRKAKTKKSTGKKQTLEVDQTEVKILRNLKDEEAFHFYENIGKPTGESAKGLSDFLKKVSTIKLESLQFHQGRQDFQKWIEETLGDSKLAEKIGKISPSNDEKLRTKIHETLEQRLHELKDTSITLEINKELLVESQTLPQ
;
A
#
# COMPACT_ATOMS: atom_id res chain seq x y z
N MET A 1 16.60 39.15 38.81
CA MET A 1 16.76 38.21 37.68
C MET A 1 15.55 37.29 37.65
N SER A 2 14.78 37.37 36.56
CA SER A 2 13.37 36.99 36.50
C SER A 2 13.12 35.50 36.30
N ARG A 3 12.15 34.96 37.05
CA ARG A 3 11.52 33.65 36.82
C ARG A 3 10.66 33.72 35.55
N LYS A 4 10.72 32.72 34.67
CA LYS A 4 9.71 32.48 33.63
C LYS A 4 9.14 31.08 33.79
N ALA A 5 7.86 31.02 34.15
CA ALA A 5 6.99 29.88 33.92
C ALA A 5 6.57 29.86 32.44
N LYS A 6 6.40 28.66 31.87
CA LYS A 6 5.52 28.48 30.70
C LYS A 6 4.73 27.19 30.85
N THR A 7 3.45 27.36 30.63
CA THR A 7 2.30 26.51 30.90
C THR A 7 2.13 25.39 29.87
N LYS A 8 1.49 24.31 30.34
CA LYS A 8 0.97 23.15 29.60
C LYS A 8 0.09 23.54 28.40
N LYS A 9 0.07 22.69 27.36
CA LYS A 9 -1.20 22.36 26.67
C LYS A 9 -1.15 20.96 26.04
N SER A 10 -1.93 20.07 26.63
CA SER A 10 -2.39 18.80 26.07
C SER A 10 -3.22 19.03 24.82
N THR A 11 -3.05 18.20 23.79
CA THR A 11 -4.16 17.93 22.86
C THR A 11 -4.11 16.46 22.50
N GLY A 12 -4.96 15.68 23.18
CA GLY A 12 -5.22 14.29 22.81
C GLY A 12 -5.82 14.27 21.41
N LYS A 13 -5.26 13.43 20.55
CA LYS A 13 -5.81 13.22 19.21
C LYS A 13 -6.97 12.24 19.36
N LYS A 14 -8.18 12.79 19.46
CA LYS A 14 -9.42 12.05 19.21
C LYS A 14 -9.34 11.54 17.77
N GLN A 15 -9.12 10.25 17.58
CA GLN A 15 -9.31 9.59 16.28
C GLN A 15 -10.74 9.06 16.26
N THR A 16 -11.59 9.73 15.50
CA THR A 16 -13.00 9.39 15.33
C THR A 16 -13.22 9.20 13.83
N LEU A 17 -13.38 7.94 13.43
CA LEU A 17 -14.24 7.44 12.35
C LEU A 17 -14.21 8.23 11.01
N GLU A 18 -13.10 8.13 10.29
CA GLU A 18 -13.10 8.24 8.82
C GLU A 18 -12.88 6.82 8.29
N VAL A 19 -13.83 6.28 7.51
CA VAL A 19 -13.50 5.17 6.62
C VAL A 19 -12.37 5.70 5.73
N ASP A 20 -11.18 5.18 5.93
CA ASP A 20 -9.94 5.82 5.48
C ASP A 20 -9.98 5.91 3.95
N GLN A 21 -10.18 7.11 3.41
CA GLN A 21 -10.17 7.37 1.96
C GLN A 21 -8.89 6.84 1.29
N THR A 22 -7.84 6.59 2.08
CA THR A 22 -6.62 5.96 1.60
C THR A 22 -6.79 4.47 1.24
N GLU A 23 -7.58 3.66 1.93
CA GLU A 23 -7.71 2.22 1.60
C GLU A 23 -8.42 1.99 0.26
N VAL A 24 -9.54 2.69 0.06
CA VAL A 24 -10.28 2.67 -1.21
C VAL A 24 -9.40 3.18 -2.33
N LYS A 25 -8.58 4.21 -2.06
CA LYS A 25 -7.61 4.72 -3.02
C LYS A 25 -6.54 3.67 -3.35
N ILE A 26 -5.99 2.96 -2.36
CA ILE A 26 -4.91 1.98 -2.58
C ILE A 26 -5.42 0.74 -3.33
N LEU A 27 -6.64 0.28 -3.03
CA LEU A 27 -7.22 -0.94 -3.59
C LEU A 27 -7.97 -0.73 -4.91
N ARG A 28 -8.05 0.51 -5.41
CA ARG A 28 -8.76 0.82 -6.65
C ARG A 28 -8.13 0.13 -7.87
N ASN A 29 -8.96 -0.08 -8.89
CA ASN A 29 -8.48 -0.43 -10.22
C ASN A 29 -8.08 0.84 -10.99
N LEU A 30 -6.93 0.81 -11.64
CA LEU A 30 -6.33 1.91 -12.39
C LEU A 30 -6.69 1.87 -13.88
N LYS A 31 -6.56 3.02 -14.54
CA LYS A 31 -6.59 3.12 -16.01
C LYS A 31 -5.26 2.65 -16.62
N ASP A 32 -5.24 2.40 -17.92
CA ASP A 32 -4.03 1.94 -18.64
C ASP A 32 -2.85 2.92 -18.52
N GLU A 33 -3.15 4.22 -18.48
CA GLU A 33 -2.17 5.30 -18.34
C GLU A 33 -1.47 5.31 -16.98
N GLU A 34 -2.14 4.80 -15.94
CA GLU A 34 -1.66 4.73 -14.56
C GLU A 34 -1.09 3.35 -14.22
N ALA A 35 -1.32 2.35 -15.05
CA ALA A 35 -0.90 0.97 -14.82
C ALA A 35 0.63 0.86 -14.73
N PHE A 36 1.12 -0.09 -13.93
CA PHE A 36 2.54 -0.40 -13.94
C PHE A 36 2.85 -1.26 -15.16
N HIS A 37 3.73 -0.80 -16.04
CA HIS A 37 4.15 -1.54 -17.24
C HIS A 37 5.50 -2.22 -16.98
N PHE A 38 5.56 -3.52 -17.21
CA PHE A 38 6.76 -4.31 -16.96
C PHE A 38 7.71 -4.30 -18.15
N TYR A 39 9.01 -4.16 -17.86
CA TYR A 39 10.12 -4.16 -18.80
C TYR A 39 11.21 -5.10 -18.30
N GLU A 40 11.87 -5.80 -19.22
CA GLU A 40 13.09 -6.55 -18.92
C GLU A 40 14.35 -5.67 -18.99
N ASN A 41 14.29 -4.59 -19.78
CA ASN A 41 15.34 -3.58 -19.91
C ASN A 41 14.78 -2.32 -20.57
N ILE A 42 15.61 -1.27 -20.71
CA ILE A 42 15.32 -0.07 -21.50
C ILE A 42 14.91 -0.49 -22.92
N GLY A 43 13.72 -0.08 -23.34
CA GLY A 43 13.19 -0.40 -24.67
C GLY A 43 12.76 -1.86 -24.88
N LYS A 44 12.67 -2.66 -23.80
CA LYS A 44 12.27 -4.07 -23.86
C LYS A 44 11.02 -4.35 -23.00
N PRO A 45 9.83 -3.96 -23.47
CA PRO A 45 8.57 -4.23 -22.74
C PRO A 45 8.26 -5.72 -22.73
N THR A 46 7.63 -6.20 -21.66
CA THR A 46 7.15 -7.59 -21.57
C THR A 46 5.75 -7.77 -22.16
N GLY A 47 5.02 -6.67 -22.35
CA GLY A 47 3.59 -6.68 -22.70
C GLY A 47 2.67 -6.89 -21.49
N GLU A 48 3.23 -7.12 -20.30
CA GLU A 48 2.48 -7.27 -19.07
C GLU A 48 2.33 -5.92 -18.36
N SER A 49 1.14 -5.66 -17.82
CA SER A 49 0.86 -4.50 -17.00
C SER A 49 0.04 -4.86 -15.78
N ALA A 50 0.16 -4.09 -14.69
CA ALA A 50 -0.67 -4.24 -13.50
C ALA A 50 -1.56 -3.01 -13.27
N LYS A 51 -2.87 -3.23 -13.16
CA LYS A 51 -3.88 -2.16 -12.96
C LYS A 51 -4.26 -1.93 -11.50
N GLY A 52 -3.39 -2.29 -10.56
CA GLY A 52 -3.63 -2.12 -9.14
C GLY A 52 -2.83 -3.12 -8.31
N LEU A 53 -2.92 -3.01 -6.99
CA LEU A 53 -2.06 -3.75 -6.07
C LEU A 53 -2.26 -5.28 -6.14
N SER A 54 -3.52 -5.74 -6.28
CA SER A 54 -3.82 -7.17 -6.39
C SER A 54 -3.36 -7.77 -7.71
N ASP A 55 -3.46 -7.03 -8.81
CA ASP A 55 -2.97 -7.46 -10.11
C ASP A 55 -1.44 -7.47 -10.13
N PHE A 56 -0.82 -6.45 -9.54
CA PHE A 56 0.64 -6.35 -9.39
C PHE A 56 1.20 -7.55 -8.63
N LEU A 57 0.58 -7.97 -7.52
CA LEU A 57 0.97 -9.19 -6.80
C LEU A 57 0.99 -10.42 -7.72
N LYS A 58 -0.08 -10.63 -8.50
CA LYS A 58 -0.19 -11.77 -9.43
C LYS A 58 0.90 -11.74 -10.51
N LYS A 59 1.19 -10.56 -11.06
CA LYS A 59 2.27 -10.39 -12.05
C LYS A 59 3.64 -10.65 -11.44
N VAL A 60 3.89 -10.19 -10.22
CA VAL A 60 5.14 -10.47 -9.50
C VAL A 60 5.35 -11.97 -9.31
N SER A 61 4.31 -12.80 -9.20
CA SER A 61 4.46 -14.26 -9.08
C SER A 61 4.96 -14.94 -10.37
N THR A 62 4.73 -14.36 -11.55
CA THR A 62 4.95 -15.04 -12.84
C THR A 62 5.91 -14.33 -13.79
N ILE A 63 6.12 -13.01 -13.64
CA ILE A 63 6.98 -12.23 -14.54
C ILE A 63 8.43 -12.71 -14.47
N LYS A 64 9.21 -12.53 -15.53
CA LYS A 64 10.63 -12.90 -15.53
C LYS A 64 11.43 -12.16 -14.45
N LEU A 65 12.40 -12.84 -13.84
CA LEU A 65 13.23 -12.29 -12.77
C LEU A 65 13.97 -11.03 -13.22
N GLU A 66 14.41 -11.00 -14.48
CA GLU A 66 15.09 -9.86 -15.10
C GLU A 66 14.23 -8.60 -15.04
N SER A 67 12.91 -8.72 -15.19
CA SER A 67 12.00 -7.59 -15.07
C SER A 67 11.90 -7.08 -13.63
N LEU A 68 11.85 -7.99 -12.65
CA LEU A 68 11.86 -7.62 -11.24
C LEU A 68 13.16 -6.91 -10.86
N GLN A 69 14.30 -7.42 -11.31
CA GLN A 69 15.61 -6.83 -11.06
C GLN A 69 15.72 -5.43 -11.67
N PHE A 70 15.30 -5.31 -12.93
CA PHE A 70 15.34 -4.05 -13.66
C PHE A 70 14.58 -2.93 -12.95
N HIS A 71 13.34 -3.22 -12.55
CA HIS A 71 12.50 -2.24 -11.88
C HIS A 71 12.88 -2.00 -10.43
N GLN A 72 13.23 -3.06 -9.68
CA GLN A 72 13.66 -2.90 -8.29
C GLN A 72 14.96 -2.09 -8.19
N GLY A 73 15.93 -2.37 -9.06
CA GLY A 73 17.21 -1.65 -9.09
C GLY A 73 17.06 -0.15 -9.39
N ARG A 74 15.97 0.24 -10.05
CA ARG A 74 15.64 1.64 -10.40
C ARG A 74 14.63 2.29 -9.46
N GLN A 75 14.14 1.53 -8.47
CA GLN A 75 13.08 1.91 -7.54
C GLN A 75 11.74 2.26 -8.22
N ASP A 76 11.49 1.69 -9.40
CA ASP A 76 10.27 1.97 -10.16
C ASP A 76 9.02 1.50 -9.39
N PHE A 77 9.09 0.35 -8.72
CA PHE A 77 7.99 -0.17 -7.90
C PHE A 77 7.64 0.77 -6.74
N GLN A 78 8.64 1.25 -6.00
CA GLN A 78 8.43 2.19 -4.90
C GLN A 78 7.72 3.45 -5.39
N LYS A 79 8.25 4.08 -6.45
CA LYS A 79 7.69 5.33 -6.99
C LYS A 79 6.26 5.14 -7.46
N TRP A 80 5.97 4.08 -8.20
CA TRP A 80 4.61 3.81 -8.67
C TRP A 80 3.63 3.57 -7.51
N ILE A 81 4.04 2.83 -6.47
CA ILE A 81 3.18 2.58 -5.30
C ILE A 81 2.91 3.88 -4.53
N GLU A 82 3.92 4.73 -4.36
CA GLU A 82 3.79 5.99 -3.64
C GLU A 82 2.97 7.02 -4.42
N GLU A 83 3.33 7.27 -5.67
CA GLU A 83 2.77 8.36 -6.47
C GLU A 83 1.40 8.00 -7.06
N THR A 84 1.25 6.76 -7.53
CA THR A 84 0.00 6.32 -8.17
C THR A 84 -0.96 5.76 -7.14
N LEU A 85 -0.57 4.76 -6.36
CA LEU A 85 -1.49 4.14 -5.40
C LEU A 85 -1.69 4.98 -4.13
N GLY A 86 -0.71 5.78 -3.75
CA GLY A 86 -0.75 6.59 -2.53
C GLY A 86 -0.40 5.80 -1.26
N ASP A 87 0.24 4.63 -1.38
CA ASP A 87 0.60 3.80 -0.23
C ASP A 87 2.06 4.01 0.18
N SER A 88 2.34 5.12 0.88
CA SER A 88 3.70 5.43 1.34
C SER A 88 4.28 4.35 2.27
N LYS A 89 3.44 3.67 3.06
CA LYS A 89 3.88 2.58 3.95
C LYS A 89 4.43 1.41 3.14
N LEU A 90 3.71 0.99 2.10
CA LEU A 90 4.16 -0.08 1.22
C LEU A 90 5.36 0.34 0.39
N ALA A 91 5.35 1.56 -0.15
CA ALA A 91 6.45 2.11 -0.93
C ALA A 91 7.76 2.07 -0.14
N GLU A 92 7.75 2.50 1.13
CA GLU A 92 8.92 2.43 2.00
C GLU A 92 9.43 1.00 2.20
N LYS A 93 8.53 0.04 2.45
CA LYS A 93 8.90 -1.37 2.63
C LYS A 93 9.53 -1.95 1.35
N ILE A 94 8.91 -1.72 0.20
CA ILE A 94 9.41 -2.19 -1.10
C ILE A 94 10.77 -1.55 -1.43
N GLY A 95 10.93 -0.25 -1.17
CA GLY A 95 12.17 0.48 -1.42
C GLY A 95 13.38 -0.02 -0.63
N LYS A 96 13.14 -0.64 0.54
CA LYS A 96 14.20 -1.24 1.40
C LYS A 96 14.65 -2.62 0.93
N ILE A 97 13.94 -3.26 0.00
CA ILE A 97 14.34 -4.57 -0.52
C ILE A 97 15.56 -4.36 -1.43
N SER A 98 16.70 -4.89 -1.01
CA SER A 98 17.91 -4.86 -1.83
C SER A 98 17.68 -5.59 -3.15
N PRO A 99 18.11 -5.04 -4.30
CA PRO A 99 18.14 -5.78 -5.54
C PRO A 99 19.03 -7.02 -5.36
N SER A 100 18.56 -8.16 -5.86
CA SER A 100 19.26 -9.44 -5.80
C SER A 100 19.15 -10.14 -7.14
N ASN A 101 20.10 -11.02 -7.43
CA ASN A 101 20.11 -11.82 -8.67
C ASN A 101 19.50 -13.20 -8.51
N ASP A 102 18.77 -13.43 -7.43
CA ASP A 102 18.10 -14.69 -7.13
C ASP A 102 16.60 -14.51 -6.89
N GLU A 103 15.88 -15.63 -6.89
CA GLU A 103 14.43 -15.67 -6.67
C GLU A 103 14.01 -15.16 -5.28
N LYS A 104 14.94 -14.95 -4.34
CA LYS A 104 14.63 -14.29 -3.07
C LYS A 104 14.13 -12.86 -3.27
N LEU A 105 14.52 -12.20 -4.37
CA LEU A 105 13.97 -10.90 -4.74
C LEU A 105 12.45 -11.00 -4.92
N ARG A 106 11.98 -11.99 -5.70
CA ARG A 106 10.56 -12.23 -5.93
C ARG A 106 9.85 -12.54 -4.63
N THR A 107 10.38 -13.46 -3.83
CA THR A 107 9.80 -13.85 -2.54
C THR A 107 9.61 -12.64 -1.64
N LYS A 108 10.63 -11.79 -1.45
CA LYS A 108 10.54 -10.61 -0.60
C LYS A 108 9.51 -9.59 -1.08
N ILE A 109 9.48 -9.32 -2.39
CA ILE A 109 8.49 -8.40 -2.98
C ILE A 109 7.09 -8.97 -2.77
N HIS A 110 6.89 -10.24 -3.11
CA HIS A 110 5.59 -10.91 -3.01
C HIS A 110 5.07 -10.94 -1.56
N GLU A 111 5.88 -11.38 -0.60
CA GLU A 111 5.50 -11.41 0.82
C GLU A 111 5.15 -10.01 1.35
N THR A 112 5.90 -8.99 0.95
CA THR A 112 5.63 -7.59 1.35
C THR A 112 4.29 -7.09 0.81
N LEU A 113 3.98 -7.41 -0.44
CA LEU A 113 2.71 -7.07 -1.09
C LEU A 113 1.53 -7.83 -0.47
N GLU A 114 1.70 -9.13 -0.25
CA GLU A 114 0.70 -10.01 0.33
C GLU A 114 0.34 -9.59 1.76
N GLN A 115 1.36 -9.31 2.59
CA GLN A 115 1.16 -8.78 3.94
C GLN A 115 0.37 -7.49 3.91
N ARG A 116 0.71 -6.56 3.00
CA ARG A 116 -0.01 -5.28 2.91
C ARG A 116 -1.46 -5.45 2.47
N LEU A 117 -1.71 -6.33 1.50
CA LEU A 117 -3.08 -6.65 1.06
C LEU A 117 -3.91 -7.28 2.17
N HIS A 118 -3.31 -8.11 3.02
CA HIS A 118 -3.98 -8.67 4.19
C HIS A 118 -4.34 -7.57 5.21
N GLU A 119 -3.38 -6.70 5.55
CA GLU A 119 -3.61 -5.55 6.45
C GLU A 119 -4.78 -4.65 5.97
N LEU A 120 -4.86 -4.38 4.66
CA LEU A 120 -5.92 -3.56 4.07
C LEU A 120 -7.28 -4.26 4.11
N LYS A 121 -7.33 -5.58 3.93
CA LYS A 121 -8.58 -6.36 4.00
C LYS A 121 -9.09 -6.49 5.42
N ASP A 122 -8.21 -6.78 6.37
CA ASP A 122 -8.56 -6.93 7.79
C ASP A 122 -9.12 -5.62 8.36
N THR A 123 -8.58 -4.49 7.92
CA THR A 123 -9.05 -3.17 8.33
C THR A 123 -10.43 -2.86 7.74
N SER A 124 -10.66 -3.16 6.45
CA SER A 124 -11.99 -3.06 5.83
C SER A 124 -13.05 -3.93 6.52
N ILE A 125 -12.71 -5.17 6.90
CA ILE A 125 -13.63 -6.07 7.62
C ILE A 125 -13.96 -5.51 9.02
N THR A 126 -12.93 -5.07 9.75
CA THR A 126 -13.09 -4.52 11.11
C THR A 126 -13.95 -3.25 11.10
N LEU A 127 -13.83 -2.42 10.07
CA LEU A 127 -14.68 -1.22 9.92
C LEU A 127 -16.14 -1.57 9.66
N GLU A 128 -16.43 -2.60 8.86
CA GLU A 128 -17.80 -2.99 8.53
C GLU A 128 -18.53 -3.58 9.75
N ILE A 129 -17.86 -4.42 10.53
CA ILE A 129 -18.39 -4.99 11.79
C ILE A 129 -18.70 -3.87 12.82
N ASN A 130 -17.82 -2.88 12.94
CA ASN A 130 -18.02 -1.78 13.88
C ASN A 130 -19.20 -0.86 13.50
N LYS A 131 -19.55 -0.77 12.21
CA LYS A 131 -20.73 0.00 11.77
C LYS A 131 -22.02 -0.73 12.17
N GLU A 132 -22.11 -2.04 11.95
CA GLU A 132 -23.31 -2.83 12.31
C GLU A 132 -23.60 -2.78 13.82
N LEU A 133 -22.58 -2.90 14.66
CA LEU A 133 -22.73 -2.85 16.12
C LEU A 133 -23.20 -1.47 16.63
N LEU A 134 -22.83 -0.39 15.94
CA LEU A 134 -23.25 0.97 16.29
C LEU A 134 -24.74 1.19 16.01
N VAL A 135 -25.28 0.58 14.95
CA VAL A 135 -26.71 0.66 14.58
C VAL A 135 -27.58 -0.04 15.63
N GLU A 136 -27.16 -1.20 16.14
CA GLU A 136 -27.91 -1.96 17.16
C GLU A 136 -27.98 -1.22 18.51
N SER A 137 -26.97 -0.41 18.85
CA SER A 137 -26.97 0.39 20.08
C SER A 137 -27.89 1.62 20.05
N GLN A 138 -28.37 2.03 18.87
CA GLN A 138 -29.24 3.20 18.68
C GLN A 138 -30.73 2.84 18.56
N THR A 139 -31.08 1.55 18.51
CA THR A 139 -32.47 1.07 18.40
C THR A 139 -32.95 0.39 19.67
N LEU A 140 -32.84 1.05 20.83
CA LEU A 140 -33.62 0.64 22.01
C LEU A 140 -34.90 1.49 22.09
N PRO A 141 -36.10 0.90 22.07
CA PRO A 141 -37.32 1.64 22.37
C PRO A 141 -37.28 2.09 23.84
N GLN A 142 -37.57 3.38 24.05
CA GLN A 142 -37.75 4.00 25.37
C GLN A 142 -38.91 3.37 26.14
#